data_AF-A0AAE1TBG7-F1
#
_entry.id   AF-A0AAE1TBG7-F1
#
_cell.length_a   1.000
_cell.length_b   1.000
_cell.length_c   1.000
_cell.angle_alpha   90.00
_cell.angle_beta   90.00
_cell.angle_gamma   90.00
#
_symmetry.space_group_name_H-M   'P 1'
#
loop_
_entity.id
_entity.type
_entity.pdbx_description
1 polymer ?
#
loop_
_entity_poly.entity_id
_entity_poly.type
_entity_poly.pdbx_seq_one_letter_code
_entity_poly.pdbx_strand_id
1 'polypeptide(L)'
;MTKKPFVGQIALTNGLLDLIDTDVCGPLNTLARGGFSYFITFTDNHSRYGYVYLLRYNSEAFGKFKEYRLKEESSFIRHGLIHGFTELCLSFCNYALETAAKLLNVAPSKTVPQTPYKIWHGKPASYKYFRVWGSPAYVKRLVGDKLNSRSSLCRFIGYQKETAGYYFYDPSTQKTFVSRNAVFLEKDFPMDNR
;
A
#
# COMPACT_ATOMS: atom_id res chain seq x y z
N MET A 1 -29.39 -4.22 5.33
CA MET A 1 -29.43 -4.45 6.80
C MET A 1 -28.10 -4.05 7.39
N THR A 2 -28.05 -2.93 8.13
CA THR A 2 -26.86 -2.57 8.90
C THR A 2 -26.97 -3.23 10.27
N LYS A 3 -26.06 -4.15 10.62
CA LYS A 3 -25.99 -4.63 12.01
C LYS A 3 -25.66 -3.43 12.91
N LYS A 4 -26.24 -3.37 14.10
CA LYS A 4 -25.82 -2.39 15.12
C LYS A 4 -24.31 -2.56 15.37
N PRO A 5 -23.55 -1.48 15.61
CA PRO A 5 -22.14 -1.60 16.02
C PRO A 5 -22.03 -2.54 17.22
N PHE A 6 -20.92 -3.28 17.32
CA PHE A 6 -20.68 -4.14 18.48
C PHE A 6 -20.70 -3.29 19.76
N VAL A 7 -21.55 -3.67 20.71
CA VAL A 7 -21.74 -2.94 21.96
C VAL A 7 -20.64 -3.34 22.95
N GLY A 8 -19.45 -2.82 22.69
CA GLY A 8 -18.27 -3.02 23.52
C GLY A 8 -17.10 -2.25 22.93
N GLN A 9 -16.46 -1.39 23.72
CA GLN A 9 -15.12 -0.92 23.40
C GLN A 9 -14.19 -2.13 23.50
N ILE A 10 -13.73 -2.63 22.36
CA ILE A 10 -12.63 -3.60 22.32
C ILE A 10 -11.40 -2.84 22.81
N ALA A 11 -11.04 -3.08 24.08
CA ALA A 11 -9.83 -2.51 24.67
C ALA A 11 -8.60 -2.99 23.90
N LEU A 12 -7.56 -2.15 23.85
CA LEU A 12 -6.29 -2.53 23.24
C LEU A 12 -5.75 -3.80 23.91
N THR A 13 -5.43 -4.80 23.11
CA THR A 13 -4.73 -6.01 23.55
C THR A 13 -3.30 -5.69 23.99
N ASN A 14 -2.68 -6.59 24.76
CA ASN A 14 -1.37 -6.35 25.37
C ASN A 14 -0.20 -6.87 24.52
N GLY A 15 -0.44 -7.86 23.66
CA GLY A 15 0.54 -8.46 22.76
C GLY A 15 0.21 -8.24 21.28
N LEU A 16 1.25 -8.36 20.45
CA LEU A 16 1.11 -8.43 19.00
C LEU A 16 0.40 -9.74 18.60
N LEU A 17 -0.50 -9.66 17.63
CA LEU A 17 -1.29 -10.78 17.08
C LEU A 17 -2.33 -11.39 18.05
N ASP A 18 -2.49 -10.84 19.26
CA ASP A 18 -3.52 -11.25 20.24
C ASP A 18 -4.93 -11.18 19.66
N LEU A 19 -5.23 -10.11 18.90
CA LEU A 19 -6.52 -9.87 18.27
C LEU A 19 -6.34 -9.14 16.94
N ILE A 20 -6.94 -9.70 15.88
CA ILE A 20 -6.92 -9.15 14.53
C ILE A 20 -8.33 -8.72 14.13
N ASP A 21 -8.52 -7.41 13.92
CA ASP A 21 -9.71 -6.86 13.27
C ASP A 21 -9.64 -7.19 11.77
N THR A 22 -10.69 -7.78 11.18
CA THR A 22 -10.72 -8.11 9.75
C THR A 22 -12.03 -7.70 9.09
N ASP A 23 -11.94 -7.11 7.90
CA ASP A 23 -13.08 -6.72 7.06
C ASP A 23 -12.81 -7.04 5.58
N VAL A 24 -13.85 -7.44 4.85
CA VAL A 24 -13.83 -7.73 3.41
C VAL A 24 -14.69 -6.70 2.69
N CYS A 25 -14.05 -5.78 1.99
CA CYS A 25 -14.72 -4.68 1.30
C CYS A 25 -14.89 -5.01 -0.18
N GLY A 26 -16.13 -4.90 -0.68
CA GLY A 26 -16.45 -4.95 -2.11
C GLY A 26 -17.87 -5.50 -2.40
N PRO A 27 -18.27 -5.58 -3.69
CA PRO A 27 -17.48 -5.16 -4.84
C PRO A 27 -17.35 -3.64 -4.89
N LEU A 28 -16.15 -3.16 -5.17
CA LEU A 28 -15.90 -1.77 -5.52
C LEU A 28 -16.62 -1.46 -6.83
N ASN A 29 -17.16 -0.25 -6.95
CA ASN A 29 -17.85 0.25 -8.16
C ASN A 29 -16.95 0.33 -9.41
N THR A 30 -15.70 -0.13 -9.31
CA THR A 30 -14.70 -0.05 -10.37
C THR A 30 -13.69 -1.19 -10.24
N LEU A 31 -13.41 -1.84 -11.37
CA LEU A 31 -12.39 -2.87 -11.48
C LEU A 31 -11.00 -2.22 -11.54
N ALA A 32 -10.15 -2.51 -10.57
CA ALA A 32 -8.73 -2.15 -10.66
C ALA A 32 -8.04 -3.00 -11.76
N ARG A 33 -6.92 -2.49 -12.31
CA ARG A 33 -6.11 -3.24 -13.28
C ARG A 33 -5.76 -4.64 -12.74
N GLY A 34 -6.06 -5.68 -13.52
CA GLY A 34 -5.91 -7.08 -13.12
C GLY A 34 -7.20 -7.77 -12.65
N GLY A 35 -8.34 -7.06 -12.66
CA GLY A 35 -9.67 -7.63 -12.38
C GLY A 35 -10.02 -7.70 -10.90
N PHE A 36 -9.34 -6.94 -10.05
CA PHE A 36 -9.63 -6.88 -8.61
C PHE A 36 -10.78 -5.91 -8.35
N SER A 37 -11.82 -6.40 -7.66
CA SER A 37 -12.99 -5.63 -7.22
C SER A 37 -13.26 -5.74 -5.73
N TYR A 38 -12.52 -6.59 -5.00
CA TYR A 38 -12.64 -6.76 -3.56
C TYR A 38 -11.27 -6.56 -2.91
N PHE A 39 -11.25 -6.28 -1.61
CA PHE A 39 -10.05 -6.42 -0.79
C PHE A 39 -10.41 -6.92 0.62
N ILE A 40 -9.47 -7.60 1.26
CA ILE A 40 -9.57 -8.00 2.68
C ILE A 40 -8.48 -7.29 3.48
N THR A 41 -8.87 -6.90 4.69
CA THR A 41 -8.04 -6.21 5.68
C THR A 41 -7.74 -7.11 6.87
N PHE A 42 -6.56 -6.96 7.47
CA PHE A 42 -6.21 -7.59 8.75
C PHE A 42 -5.46 -6.55 9.61
N THR A 43 -6.06 -6.06 10.69
CA THR A 43 -5.42 -5.04 11.54
C THR A 43 -5.19 -5.59 12.93
N ASP A 44 -3.92 -5.64 13.32
CA ASP A 44 -3.53 -5.97 14.68
C ASP A 44 -4.06 -4.91 15.65
N ASN A 45 -4.78 -5.36 16.66
CA ASN A 45 -5.48 -4.48 17.58
C ASN A 45 -4.50 -3.70 18.47
N HIS A 46 -3.42 -4.33 18.94
CA HIS A 46 -2.40 -3.73 19.81
C HIS A 46 -1.59 -2.63 19.13
N SER A 47 -0.93 -2.95 18.02
CA SER A 47 -0.01 -2.05 17.31
C SER A 47 -0.70 -1.13 16.30
N ARG A 48 -1.95 -1.42 15.94
CA ARG A 48 -2.68 -0.85 14.78
C ARG A 48 -1.99 -1.07 13.44
N TYR A 49 -1.11 -2.06 13.36
CA TYR A 49 -0.46 -2.47 12.11
C TYR A 49 -1.45 -3.27 11.27
N GLY A 50 -1.87 -2.68 10.14
CA GLY A 50 -2.78 -3.32 9.20
C GLY A 50 -2.12 -4.33 8.27
N TYR A 51 -2.91 -4.88 7.35
CA TYR A 51 -2.51 -5.52 6.11
C TYR A 51 -3.71 -5.41 5.14
N VAL A 52 -3.44 -5.31 3.82
CA VAL A 52 -4.47 -5.34 2.78
C VAL A 52 -4.07 -6.34 1.70
N TYR A 53 -5.00 -7.20 1.34
CA TYR A 53 -4.89 -8.14 0.23
C TYR A 53 -5.99 -7.87 -0.79
N LEU A 54 -5.60 -7.73 -2.05
CA LEU A 54 -6.53 -7.56 -3.16
C LEU A 54 -7.13 -8.91 -3.54
N LEU A 55 -8.43 -8.91 -3.86
CA LEU A 55 -9.22 -10.09 -4.20
C LEU A 55 -10.00 -9.82 -5.51
N ARG A 56 -10.13 -10.84 -6.37
CA ARG A 56 -11.03 -10.79 -7.53
C ARG A 56 -12.46 -11.16 -7.15
N TYR A 57 -12.60 -12.05 -6.17
CA TYR A 57 -13.87 -12.56 -5.67
C TYR A 57 -13.81 -12.64 -4.14
N ASN A 58 -14.94 -12.43 -3.47
CA ASN A 58 -15.04 -12.56 -2.01
C ASN A 58 -14.64 -13.97 -1.49
N SER A 59 -14.81 -15.02 -2.31
CA SER A 59 -14.40 -16.40 -2.01
C SER A 59 -12.89 -16.57 -1.80
N GLU A 60 -12.06 -15.67 -2.34
CA GLU A 60 -10.61 -15.69 -2.14
C GLU A 60 -10.18 -15.27 -0.72
N ALA A 61 -11.08 -14.63 0.05
CA ALA A 61 -10.81 -14.09 1.38
C ALA A 61 -10.23 -15.13 2.35
N PHE A 62 -10.79 -16.34 2.39
CA PHE A 62 -10.29 -17.41 3.26
C PHE A 62 -8.91 -17.93 2.84
N GLY A 63 -8.61 -17.90 1.52
CA GLY A 63 -7.27 -18.18 1.02
C GLY A 63 -6.24 -17.14 1.49
N LYS A 64 -6.61 -15.86 1.49
CA LYS A 64 -5.76 -14.78 2.00
C LYS A 64 -5.61 -14.78 3.52
N PHE A 65 -6.61 -15.24 4.27
CA PHE A 65 -6.46 -15.48 5.71
C PHE A 65 -5.39 -16.54 6.01
N LYS A 66 -5.34 -17.64 5.23
CA LYS A 66 -4.27 -18.65 5.35
C LYS A 66 -2.90 -18.09 4.96
N GLU A 67 -2.82 -17.32 3.86
CA GLU A 67 -1.58 -16.66 3.43
C GLU A 67 -1.05 -15.69 4.51
N TYR A 68 -1.96 -14.93 5.15
CA TYR A 68 -1.65 -14.05 6.26
C TYR A 68 -1.09 -14.83 7.46
N ARG A 69 -1.80 -15.86 7.94
CA ARG A 69 -1.34 -16.73 9.05
C ARG A 69 0.06 -17.31 8.81
N LEU A 70 0.31 -17.90 7.64
CA LEU A 70 1.60 -18.50 7.29
C LEU A 70 2.75 -17.47 7.22
N LYS A 71 2.44 -16.22 6.86
CA LYS A 71 3.41 -15.12 6.86
C LYS A 71 3.79 -14.65 8.26
N GLU A 72 2.87 -14.65 9.21
CA GLU A 72 3.18 -14.26 10.59
C GLU A 72 3.92 -15.37 11.36
N GLU A 73 3.60 -16.64 11.10
CA GLU A 73 4.33 -17.79 11.67
C GLU A 73 5.77 -17.90 11.14
N SER A 74 6.01 -17.45 9.91
CA SER A 74 7.35 -17.37 9.33
C SER A 74 8.01 -16.03 9.68
N SER A 75 8.95 -16.00 10.64
CA SER A 75 9.60 -14.75 11.13
C SER A 75 10.52 -14.01 10.12
N PHE A 76 10.19 -14.02 8.82
CA PHE A 76 10.91 -13.32 7.77
C PHE A 76 9.93 -12.78 6.71
N ILE A 77 9.99 -11.46 6.48
CA ILE A 77 9.36 -10.65 5.38
C ILE A 77 8.07 -9.84 5.72
N ARG A 78 8.32 -8.62 6.22
CA ARG A 78 7.89 -7.30 5.68
C ARG A 78 6.40 -6.96 5.37
N HIS A 79 6.02 -5.83 5.98
CA HIS A 79 5.31 -4.68 5.38
C HIS A 79 3.91 -4.86 4.74
N GLY A 80 2.91 -4.46 5.49
CA GLY A 80 1.63 -3.87 5.05
C GLY A 80 0.90 -3.31 6.26
N LEU A 81 -0.29 -2.69 6.28
CA LEU A 81 -1.04 -1.75 5.42
C LEU A 81 -2.40 -1.35 6.12
N ILE A 82 -2.67 -0.13 6.68
CA ILE A 82 -4.05 0.53 6.89
C ILE A 82 -3.97 1.87 7.69
N HIS A 83 -4.86 2.89 7.67
CA HIS A 83 -6.17 3.20 7.02
C HIS A 83 -6.31 4.71 6.62
N GLY A 84 -6.88 5.11 5.45
CA GLY A 84 -7.41 6.49 5.25
C GLY A 84 -7.24 7.21 3.88
N PHE A 85 -8.36 7.81 3.41
CA PHE A 85 -8.55 8.94 2.47
C PHE A 85 -8.47 8.81 0.91
N THR A 86 -9.63 9.10 0.31
CA THR A 86 -9.94 9.87 -0.94
C THR A 86 -9.77 9.33 -2.37
N GLU A 87 -10.59 9.92 -3.24
CA GLU A 87 -10.90 9.57 -4.63
C GLU A 87 -9.85 10.05 -5.65
N LEU A 88 -8.93 9.16 -6.03
CA LEU A 88 -8.27 9.07 -7.36
C LEU A 88 -7.38 7.81 -7.31
N CYS A 89 -7.19 6.99 -8.34
CA CYS A 89 -7.59 7.06 -9.75
C CYS A 89 -8.04 5.65 -10.19
N LEU A 90 -9.22 5.57 -10.80
CA LEU A 90 -10.04 4.37 -11.03
C LEU A 90 -9.32 3.10 -11.52
N SER A 91 -8.26 3.22 -12.32
CA SER A 91 -7.51 2.05 -12.84
C SER A 91 -6.28 1.63 -11.99
N PHE A 92 -5.85 2.46 -11.03
CA PHE A 92 -4.69 2.24 -10.16
C PHE A 92 -5.02 2.20 -8.67
N CYS A 93 -6.32 2.14 -8.31
CA CYS A 93 -6.80 2.07 -6.92
C CYS A 93 -6.09 0.98 -6.09
N ASN A 94 -5.73 -0.14 -6.71
CA ASN A 94 -4.93 -1.20 -6.08
C ASN A 94 -3.57 -0.71 -5.58
N TYR A 95 -2.79 -0.01 -6.42
CA TYR A 95 -1.50 0.52 -6.02
C TYR A 95 -1.61 1.72 -5.07
N ALA A 96 -2.67 2.54 -5.22
CA ALA A 96 -2.98 3.62 -4.30
C ALA A 96 -3.27 3.09 -2.89
N LEU A 97 -4.12 2.06 -2.77
CA LEU A 97 -4.45 1.39 -1.51
C LEU A 97 -3.21 0.78 -0.85
N GLU A 98 -2.36 0.08 -1.60
CA GLU A 98 -1.08 -0.45 -1.11
C GLU A 98 -0.07 0.65 -0.73
N THR A 99 -0.14 1.84 -1.35
CA THR A 99 0.73 2.97 -1.04
C THR A 99 0.28 3.69 0.23
N ALA A 100 -0.99 4.11 0.28
CA ALA A 100 -1.58 4.83 1.41
C ALA A 100 -1.37 4.03 2.70
N ALA A 101 -1.75 2.77 2.66
CA ALA A 101 -1.73 1.92 3.82
C ALA A 101 -0.28 1.64 4.31
N LYS A 102 0.74 1.66 3.42
CA LYS A 102 2.16 1.60 3.81
C LYS A 102 2.66 2.89 4.46
N LEU A 103 2.15 4.05 4.01
CA LEU A 103 2.41 5.35 4.64
C LEU A 103 1.82 5.41 6.06
N LEU A 104 0.62 4.88 6.24
CA LEU A 104 -0.09 4.92 7.51
C LEU A 104 0.60 4.09 8.62
N ASN A 105 1.19 2.95 8.29
CA ASN A 105 2.01 2.20 9.25
C ASN A 105 3.27 2.95 9.72
N VAL A 106 3.84 3.85 8.90
CA VAL A 106 5.02 4.64 9.27
C VAL A 106 4.68 6.04 9.80
N ALA A 107 3.41 6.43 9.72
CA ALA A 107 2.90 7.66 10.30
C ALA A 107 2.69 7.49 11.82
N PRO A 108 2.80 8.58 12.60
CA PRO A 108 2.32 8.60 13.98
C PRO A 108 0.80 8.37 14.04
N SER A 109 0.34 7.57 14.99
CA SER A 109 -1.08 7.41 15.32
C SER A 109 -1.38 8.07 16.66
N LYS A 110 -2.63 8.51 16.87
CA LYS A 110 -3.09 8.99 18.19
C LYS A 110 -3.46 7.83 19.13
N THR A 111 -3.69 6.64 18.60
CA THR A 111 -4.16 5.46 19.34
C THR A 111 -3.02 4.68 20.01
N VAL A 112 -1.80 4.79 19.48
CA VAL A 112 -0.62 4.06 19.95
C VAL A 112 0.57 5.01 20.11
N PRO A 113 1.45 4.80 21.11
CA PRO A 113 2.49 5.78 21.47
C PRO A 113 3.66 5.87 20.48
N GLN A 114 3.73 4.96 19.52
CA GLN A 114 4.76 4.87 18.49
C GLN A 114 4.11 4.55 17.15
N THR A 115 4.82 4.76 16.03
CA THR A 115 4.29 4.36 14.72
C THR A 115 4.06 2.85 14.70
N PRO A 116 2.97 2.32 14.09
CA PRO A 116 2.72 0.88 14.02
C PRO A 116 3.94 0.09 13.53
N TYR A 117 4.67 0.64 12.55
CA TYR A 117 5.91 0.08 12.04
C TYR A 117 7.01 -0.08 13.11
N LYS A 118 7.18 0.91 13.99
CA LYS A 118 8.20 0.84 15.04
C LYS A 118 7.82 -0.17 16.13
N ILE A 119 6.53 -0.31 16.43
CA ILE A 119 6.03 -1.35 17.35
C ILE A 119 6.29 -2.74 16.76
N TRP A 120 5.97 -2.96 15.48
CA TRP A 120 6.11 -4.26 14.81
C TRP A 120 7.55 -4.69 14.56
N HIS A 121 8.42 -3.76 14.12
CA HIS A 121 9.79 -4.08 13.66
C HIS A 121 10.88 -3.67 14.66
N GLY A 122 10.51 -3.18 15.84
CA GLY A 122 11.42 -2.67 16.88
C GLY A 122 12.24 -1.43 16.51
N LYS A 123 12.14 -0.93 15.27
CA LYS A 123 12.95 0.17 14.73
C LYS A 123 12.13 1.13 13.87
N PRO A 124 12.45 2.44 13.86
CA PRO A 124 11.75 3.41 13.02
C PRO A 124 12.00 3.16 11.53
N ALA A 125 11.04 3.56 10.70
CA ALA A 125 11.20 3.54 9.24
C ALA A 125 12.11 4.69 8.77
N SER A 126 12.80 4.49 7.65
CA SER A 126 13.54 5.57 6.98
C SER A 126 12.61 6.35 6.05
N TYR A 127 12.42 7.65 6.32
CA TYR A 127 11.55 8.49 5.51
C TYR A 127 12.11 8.79 4.11
N LYS A 128 13.43 8.63 3.90
CA LYS A 128 14.13 8.93 2.62
C LYS A 128 13.61 8.14 1.41
N TYR A 129 12.94 7.02 1.64
CA TYR A 129 12.39 6.14 0.60
C TYR A 129 10.98 6.55 0.13
N PHE A 130 10.21 7.30 0.93
CA PHE A 130 8.86 7.71 0.56
C PHE A 130 8.86 8.83 -0.47
N ARG A 131 7.85 8.79 -1.34
CA ARG A 131 7.65 9.68 -2.48
C ARG A 131 6.18 10.07 -2.60
N VAL A 132 5.93 11.25 -3.16
CA VAL A 132 4.59 11.80 -3.38
C VAL A 132 3.90 10.97 -4.46
N TRP A 133 2.81 10.28 -4.13
CA TRP A 133 2.06 9.44 -5.06
C TRP A 133 1.54 10.24 -6.26
N GLY A 134 1.63 9.69 -7.47
CA GLY A 134 1.28 10.39 -8.72
C GLY A 134 2.35 11.36 -9.23
N SER A 135 3.44 11.60 -8.49
CA SER A 135 4.52 12.49 -8.93
C SER A 135 5.13 12.04 -10.27
N PRO A 136 5.51 12.98 -11.15
CA PRO A 136 6.30 12.66 -12.33
C PRO A 136 7.72 12.27 -11.93
N ALA A 137 8.27 11.27 -12.62
CA ALA A 137 9.64 10.80 -12.40
C ALA A 137 10.29 10.38 -13.72
N TYR A 138 11.55 10.74 -13.91
CA TYR A 138 12.38 10.21 -15.00
C TYR A 138 12.95 8.86 -14.59
N VAL A 139 12.52 7.79 -15.25
CA VAL A 139 12.95 6.42 -14.97
C VAL A 139 13.94 5.97 -16.03
N LYS A 140 15.13 5.51 -15.61
CA LYS A 140 16.18 5.08 -16.55
C LYS A 140 15.73 3.82 -17.31
N ARG A 141 15.75 3.87 -18.64
CA ARG A 141 15.42 2.73 -19.51
C ARG A 141 16.65 1.82 -19.62
N LEU A 142 16.49 0.51 -19.43
CA LEU A 142 17.58 -0.47 -19.52
C LEU A 142 17.97 -0.82 -20.96
N VAL A 143 17.10 -0.52 -21.93
CA VAL A 143 17.30 -0.78 -23.36
C VAL A 143 17.37 0.55 -24.10
N GLY A 144 18.46 0.76 -24.84
CA GLY A 144 18.63 1.92 -25.70
C GLY A 144 20.02 1.96 -26.33
N ASP A 145 20.06 1.92 -27.66
CA ASP A 145 21.28 2.19 -28.43
C ASP A 145 21.82 3.61 -28.21
N LYS A 146 23.09 3.81 -28.61
CA LYS A 146 23.95 4.94 -28.21
C LYS A 146 23.39 6.36 -28.38
N LEU A 147 22.30 6.55 -29.13
CA LEU A 147 21.71 7.84 -29.50
C LEU A 147 20.32 8.15 -28.89
N ASN A 148 19.66 7.20 -28.22
CA ASN A 148 18.29 7.43 -27.72
C ASN A 148 18.24 8.01 -26.30
N SER A 149 17.15 8.72 -25.98
CA SER A 149 16.89 9.24 -24.63
C SER A 149 16.91 8.11 -23.59
N ARG A 150 17.81 8.23 -22.60
CA ARG A 150 18.11 7.17 -21.64
C ARG A 150 17.09 7.06 -20.50
N SER A 151 16.06 7.89 -20.49
CA SER A 151 15.03 7.92 -19.45
C SER A 151 13.65 8.26 -20.02
N SER A 152 12.62 7.58 -19.50
CA SER A 152 11.21 7.86 -19.82
C SER A 152 10.57 8.66 -18.70
N LEU A 153 9.72 9.63 -19.05
CA LEU A 153 8.89 10.35 -18.07
C LEU A 153 7.70 9.46 -17.71
N CYS A 154 7.64 9.04 -16.45
CA CYS A 154 6.61 8.15 -15.94
C CYS A 154 5.93 8.74 -14.70
N ARG A 155 4.80 8.18 -14.30
CA ARG A 155 4.10 8.50 -13.06
C ARG A 155 4.47 7.48 -11.99
N PHE A 156 4.89 7.93 -10.82
CA PHE A 156 5.03 7.06 -9.65
C PHE A 156 3.65 6.63 -9.16
N ILE A 157 3.41 5.32 -9.07
CA ILE A 157 2.10 4.75 -8.70
C ILE A 157 2.13 3.85 -7.47
N GLY A 158 3.30 3.51 -6.91
CA GLY A 158 3.37 2.82 -5.62
C GLY A 158 4.67 2.06 -5.37
N TYR A 159 4.75 1.35 -4.25
CA TYR A 159 5.99 0.71 -3.78
C TYR A 159 6.01 -0.79 -4.08
N GLN A 160 7.17 -1.35 -4.46
CA GLN A 160 7.31 -2.81 -4.55
C GLN A 160 7.32 -3.43 -3.14
N LYS A 161 6.71 -4.61 -2.99
CA LYS A 161 6.56 -5.30 -1.70
C LYS A 161 7.89 -5.85 -1.16
N GLU A 162 8.64 -6.56 -2.00
CA GLU A 162 9.84 -7.30 -1.58
C GLU A 162 11.12 -6.46 -1.59
N THR A 163 11.31 -5.62 -2.62
CA THR A 163 12.58 -4.89 -2.83
C THR A 163 12.39 -3.37 -2.75
N ALA A 164 13.49 -2.61 -2.63
CA ALA A 164 13.49 -1.15 -2.61
C ALA A 164 13.21 -0.52 -3.99
N GLY A 165 12.26 -1.08 -4.74
CA GLY A 165 11.78 -0.57 -6.02
C GLY A 165 10.45 0.17 -5.90
N TYR A 166 10.10 0.84 -6.98
CA TYR A 166 8.87 1.60 -7.15
C TYR A 166 8.16 1.11 -8.42
N TYR A 167 6.84 1.06 -8.37
CA TYR A 167 5.98 0.90 -9.53
C TYR A 167 5.81 2.25 -10.24
N PHE A 168 6.00 2.23 -11.55
CA PHE A 168 5.82 3.35 -12.44
C PHE A 168 4.79 3.01 -13.52
N TYR A 169 3.99 4.00 -13.91
CA TYR A 169 3.15 3.97 -15.09
C TYR A 169 3.76 4.83 -16.18
N ASP A 170 4.03 4.24 -17.34
CA ASP A 170 4.42 4.96 -18.56
C ASP A 170 3.14 5.31 -19.35
N PRO A 171 2.76 6.61 -19.44
CA PRO A 171 1.57 7.02 -20.19
C PRO A 171 1.72 6.82 -21.70
N SER A 172 2.95 6.80 -22.24
CA SER A 172 3.20 6.63 -23.67
C SER A 172 2.96 5.19 -24.13
N THR A 173 3.29 4.20 -23.29
CA THR A 173 3.06 2.77 -23.59
C THR A 173 1.86 2.17 -22.86
N GLN A 174 1.20 2.96 -21.99
CA GLN A 174 0.12 2.56 -21.07
C GLN A 174 0.44 1.34 -20.17
N LYS A 175 1.72 1.10 -19.89
CA LYS A 175 2.23 -0.06 -19.14
C LYS A 175 2.71 0.33 -17.75
N THR A 176 2.52 -0.58 -16.80
CA THR A 176 3.09 -0.51 -15.45
C THR A 176 4.33 -1.39 -15.36
N PHE A 177 5.39 -0.89 -14.73
CA PHE A 177 6.65 -1.62 -14.56
C PHE A 177 7.35 -1.21 -13.26
N VAL A 178 8.38 -1.97 -12.84
CA VAL A 178 9.15 -1.71 -11.63
C VAL A 178 10.52 -1.13 -11.98
N SER A 179 10.98 -0.12 -11.24
CA SER A 179 12.38 0.32 -11.27
C SER A 179 12.85 0.80 -9.89
N ARG A 180 14.16 0.73 -9.64
CA ARG A 180 14.83 1.40 -8.52
C ARG A 180 15.49 2.73 -8.92
N ASN A 181 15.76 2.90 -10.22
CA ASN A 181 16.55 4.00 -10.77
C ASN A 181 15.63 5.05 -11.38
N ALA A 182 15.15 5.97 -10.55
CA ALA A 182 14.28 7.06 -10.94
C ALA A 182 14.65 8.38 -10.23
N VAL A 183 14.55 9.48 -10.97
CA VAL A 183 14.67 10.85 -10.45
C VAL A 183 13.26 11.43 -10.37
N PHE A 184 12.80 11.73 -9.15
CA PHE A 184 11.45 12.21 -8.89
C PHE A 184 11.39 13.74 -8.95
N LEU A 185 10.34 14.27 -9.59
CA LEU A 185 10.10 15.69 -9.80
C LEU A 185 9.01 16.18 -8.85
N GLU A 186 9.28 16.07 -7.54
CA GLU A 186 8.28 16.30 -6.48
C GLU A 186 8.14 17.78 -6.10
N LYS A 187 9.16 18.60 -6.38
CA LYS A 187 9.17 20.03 -6.01
C LYS A 187 8.08 20.83 -6.72
N ASP A 188 7.62 20.34 -7.87
CA ASP A 188 6.65 20.97 -8.74
C ASP A 188 5.31 20.19 -8.77
N PHE A 189 5.02 19.39 -7.73
CA PHE A 189 3.84 18.53 -7.68
C PHE A 189 3.20 18.45 -6.28
N PRO A 190 1.87 18.70 -6.14
CA PRO A 190 0.91 19.08 -7.17
C PRO A 190 0.92 20.60 -7.43
N MET A 191 1.31 21.02 -8.64
CA MET A 191 1.10 22.39 -9.11
C MET A 191 -0.29 22.56 -9.73
N ASP A 192 -1.30 22.74 -8.86
CA ASP A 192 -2.39 23.70 -9.10
C ASP A 192 -3.09 23.97 -7.75
N ASN A 193 -2.87 25.15 -7.18
CA ASN A 193 -3.72 25.69 -6.12
C ASN A 193 -4.93 26.31 -6.82
N ARG A 194 -6.04 25.57 -6.92
CA ARG A 194 -7.35 26.06 -7.37
C ARG A 194 -8.45 25.49 -6.50
#